data_AF-X1ADF2-F1
#
_entry.id   AF-X1ADF2-F1
#
_cell.length_a   1.000
_cell.length_b   1.000
_cell.length_c   1.000
_cell.angle_alpha   90.00
_cell.angle_beta   90.00
_cell.angle_gamma   90.00
#
_symmetry.space_group_name_H-M   'P 1'
#
loop_
_entity.id
_entity.type
_entity.pdbx_description
1 polymer ?
#
loop_
_entity_poly.entity_id
_entity_poly.type
_entity_poly.pdbx_seq_one_letter_code
_entity_poly.pdbx_strand_id
1 'polypeptide(L)'
;MKTCYVLAAWMALVPFFLQAQPEPTFEAFFMDKTMRIDYFHIGDANTEIVTVDHIYQYGIWAGSRVKLIDRFNNGLYYVKIFDPESGRLVYSQGFNSYFGEYQTSNPAAKGIKRTYHESAVIPCPRKTIRFSLEKRDRKNKLHELFSCKVDPEDIRIIRGRVLDRSVKVIKAHVSGDPHEKVDIAIVGEGYTINELSKFKDDLKRFTSTFFRYEPYKAMKDKFNIKGVFKPSQESGTDEPRANI
;
A
#
# COMPACT_ATOMS: atom_id res chain seq x y z
N MET A 1 56.69 47.67 -27.85
CA MET A 1 55.28 47.81 -27.41
C MET A 1 54.52 46.57 -27.84
N LYS A 2 54.14 45.70 -26.90
CA LYS A 2 53.37 44.47 -27.18
C LYS A 2 51.96 44.68 -26.63
N THR A 3 50.97 44.75 -27.50
CA THR A 3 49.57 44.94 -27.14
C THR A 3 48.93 43.58 -26.89
N CYS A 4 48.60 43.28 -25.64
CA CYS A 4 47.87 42.07 -25.23
C CYS A 4 46.37 42.34 -25.36
N TYR A 5 45.67 41.58 -26.21
CA TYR A 5 44.20 41.59 -26.26
C TYR A 5 43.65 40.57 -25.26
N VAL A 6 42.98 41.05 -24.22
CA VAL A 6 42.22 40.21 -23.28
C VAL A 6 40.82 40.03 -23.86
N LEU A 7 40.53 38.84 -24.37
CA LEU A 7 39.19 38.40 -24.74
C LEU A 7 38.40 38.08 -23.46
N ALA A 8 37.50 38.98 -23.07
CA ALA A 8 36.56 38.74 -21.99
C ALA A 8 35.39 37.89 -22.53
N ALA A 9 35.37 36.59 -22.21
CA ALA A 9 34.24 35.72 -22.50
C ALA A 9 33.11 35.99 -21.50
N TRP A 10 32.05 36.65 -21.95
CA TRP A 10 30.80 36.79 -21.21
C TRP A 10 30.05 35.46 -21.22
N MET A 11 30.17 34.69 -20.14
CA MET A 11 29.36 33.50 -19.91
C MET A 11 27.99 33.95 -19.38
N ALA A 12 27.00 34.04 -20.27
CA ALA A 12 25.63 34.33 -19.89
C ALA A 12 25.06 33.14 -19.08
N LEU A 13 25.02 33.29 -17.75
CA LEU A 13 24.26 32.41 -16.85
C LEU A 13 22.77 32.61 -17.15
N VAL A 14 22.20 31.79 -18.02
CA VAL A 14 20.75 31.69 -18.19
C VAL A 14 20.22 30.94 -16.96
N PRO A 15 19.43 31.59 -16.08
CA PRO A 15 18.79 30.86 -14.99
C PRO A 15 17.78 29.89 -15.60
N PHE A 16 18.12 28.60 -15.61
CA PHE A 16 17.16 27.54 -15.82
C PHE A 16 16.20 27.58 -14.62
N PHE A 17 15.05 28.21 -14.81
CA PHE A 17 13.93 28.01 -13.90
C PHE A 17 13.53 26.54 -14.00
N LEU A 18 13.94 25.74 -13.01
CA LEU A 18 13.42 24.40 -12.78
C LEU A 18 11.92 24.56 -12.49
N GLN A 19 11.11 24.51 -13.54
CA GLN A 19 9.67 24.52 -13.42
C GLN A 19 9.28 23.22 -12.72
N ALA A 20 8.74 23.35 -11.50
CA ALA A 20 8.24 22.20 -10.76
C ALA A 20 7.23 21.46 -11.64
N GLN A 21 7.44 20.16 -11.85
CA GLN A 21 6.47 19.38 -12.59
C GLN A 21 5.15 19.38 -11.81
N PRO A 22 4.00 19.56 -12.50
CA PRO A 22 2.70 19.47 -11.84
C PRO A 22 2.58 18.11 -11.16
N GLU A 23 1.82 18.01 -10.07
CA GLU A 23 1.53 16.72 -9.43
C GLU A 23 0.88 15.74 -10.42
N PRO A 24 1.12 14.41 -10.30
CA PRO A 24 0.48 13.43 -11.17
C PRO A 24 -1.03 13.44 -10.96
N THR A 25 -1.79 13.41 -12.05
CA THR A 25 -3.24 13.29 -12.04
C THR A 25 -3.64 11.83 -12.23
N PHE A 26 -4.64 11.36 -11.49
CA PHE A 26 -5.04 9.94 -11.49
C PHE A 26 -5.37 9.45 -12.90
N GLU A 27 -6.18 10.19 -13.64
CA GLU A 27 -6.70 9.82 -14.96
C GLU A 27 -5.60 9.70 -16.02
N ALA A 28 -4.46 10.39 -15.84
CA ALA A 28 -3.33 10.32 -16.76
C ALA A 28 -2.59 8.98 -16.66
N PHE A 29 -2.48 8.42 -15.45
CA PHE A 29 -1.64 7.25 -15.18
C PHE A 29 -2.43 5.99 -14.83
N PHE A 30 -3.64 6.14 -14.31
CA PHE A 30 -4.40 5.06 -13.69
C PHE A 30 -5.85 4.98 -14.17
N MET A 31 -6.41 3.79 -14.04
CA MET A 31 -7.83 3.49 -14.22
C MET A 31 -8.48 3.30 -12.85
N ASP A 32 -9.80 3.47 -12.77
CA ASP A 32 -10.57 3.12 -11.57
C ASP A 32 -10.70 1.61 -11.37
N LYS A 33 -9.57 0.96 -11.14
CA LYS A 33 -9.44 -0.44 -10.77
C LYS A 33 -8.32 -0.57 -9.77
N THR A 34 -8.36 -1.63 -8.96
CA THR A 34 -7.25 -1.96 -8.07
C THR A 34 -6.34 -2.97 -8.75
N MET A 35 -5.03 -2.75 -8.65
CA MET A 35 -4.02 -3.76 -8.90
C MET A 35 -3.36 -4.14 -7.57
N ARG A 36 -3.27 -5.44 -7.29
CA ARG A 36 -2.61 -5.98 -6.10
C ARG A 36 -1.42 -6.82 -6.55
N ILE A 37 -0.25 -6.49 -6.04
CA ILE A 37 1.00 -7.19 -6.31
C ILE A 37 1.36 -7.93 -5.02
N ASP A 38 1.24 -9.25 -5.07
CA ASP A 38 1.66 -10.14 -4.00
C ASP A 38 3.14 -10.48 -4.16
N TYR A 39 3.86 -10.48 -3.04
CA TYR A 39 5.27 -10.77 -3.00
C TYR A 39 5.67 -11.48 -1.71
N PHE A 40 6.78 -12.19 -1.78
CA PHE A 40 7.45 -12.77 -0.62
C PHE A 40 8.57 -11.85 -0.16
N HIS A 41 8.57 -11.48 1.12
CA HIS A 41 9.67 -10.81 1.80
C HIS A 41 10.44 -11.85 2.62
N ILE A 42 11.68 -12.11 2.22
CA ILE A 42 12.49 -13.23 2.72
C ILE A 42 13.75 -12.66 3.35
N GLY A 43 14.10 -13.14 4.53
CA GLY A 43 15.34 -12.69 5.16
C GLY A 43 15.48 -13.01 6.64
N ASP A 44 16.51 -12.41 7.22
CA ASP A 44 16.87 -12.45 8.63
C ASP A 44 17.16 -11.01 9.12
N ALA A 45 17.88 -10.85 10.24
CA ALA A 45 18.19 -9.52 10.78
C ALA A 45 19.07 -8.65 9.86
N ASN A 46 19.81 -9.25 8.93
CA ASN A 46 20.82 -8.56 8.12
C ASN A 46 20.57 -8.64 6.61
N THR A 47 19.69 -9.55 6.17
CA THR A 47 19.47 -9.82 4.75
C THR A 47 17.99 -9.72 4.39
N GLU A 48 17.74 -9.26 3.16
CA GLU A 48 16.41 -9.09 2.60
C GLU A 48 16.41 -9.43 1.12
N ILE A 49 15.41 -10.19 0.71
CA ILE A 49 15.13 -10.56 -0.66
C ILE A 49 13.63 -10.43 -0.86
N VAL A 50 13.24 -9.92 -2.03
CA VAL A 50 11.84 -9.78 -2.43
C VAL A 50 11.65 -10.50 -3.74
N THR A 51 10.62 -11.34 -3.83
CA THR A 51 10.20 -11.99 -5.09
C THR A 51 8.72 -11.80 -5.30
N VAL A 52 8.31 -11.50 -6.53
CA VAL A 52 6.89 -11.41 -6.90
C VAL A 52 6.27 -12.81 -6.91
N ASP A 53 5.08 -12.94 -6.32
CA ASP A 53 4.25 -14.14 -6.37
C ASP A 53 3.19 -13.98 -7.47
N HIS A 54 2.06 -13.36 -7.15
CA HIS A 54 0.95 -13.15 -8.08
C HIS A 54 0.60 -11.66 -8.23
N ILE A 55 0.04 -11.31 -9.38
CA ILE A 55 -0.54 -9.98 -9.60
C ILE A 55 -2.02 -10.15 -9.93
N TYR A 56 -2.85 -9.38 -9.24
CA TYR A 56 -4.30 -9.39 -9.39
C TYR A 56 -4.81 -8.05 -9.86
N GLN A 57 -5.92 -8.07 -10.58
CA GLN A 57 -6.69 -6.88 -10.91
C GLN A 57 -8.17 -7.10 -10.58
N TYR A 58 -8.72 -6.26 -9.71
CA TYR A 58 -10.11 -6.39 -9.24
C TYR A 58 -10.69 -5.06 -8.76
N GLY A 59 -12.03 -5.02 -8.72
CA GLY A 59 -12.80 -3.94 -8.09
C GLY A 59 -12.51 -2.54 -8.66
N ILE A 60 -13.09 -1.53 -8.02
CA ILE A 60 -12.72 -0.13 -8.19
C ILE A 60 -11.46 0.19 -7.37
N TRP A 61 -10.79 1.30 -7.64
CA TRP A 61 -9.76 1.82 -6.74
C TRP A 61 -10.43 2.48 -5.53
N ALA A 62 -10.16 1.99 -4.31
CA ALA A 62 -10.77 2.54 -3.09
C ALA A 62 -9.87 3.56 -2.35
N GLY A 63 -8.66 3.81 -2.86
CA GLY A 63 -7.76 4.82 -2.29
C GLY A 63 -7.95 6.20 -2.91
N SER A 64 -7.06 7.13 -2.53
CA SER A 64 -7.14 8.51 -3.03
C SER A 64 -6.88 8.59 -4.54
N ARG A 65 -7.66 9.41 -5.25
CA ARG A 65 -7.40 9.84 -6.63
C ARG A 65 -6.73 11.21 -6.73
N VAL A 66 -6.60 11.91 -5.61
CA VAL A 66 -6.10 13.30 -5.57
C VAL A 66 -4.78 13.44 -4.81
N LYS A 67 -4.49 12.53 -3.88
CA LYS A 67 -3.23 12.44 -3.14
C LYS A 67 -2.51 11.16 -3.53
N LEU A 68 -1.96 11.14 -4.75
CA LEU A 68 -1.23 9.97 -5.28
C LEU A 68 0.15 9.83 -4.66
N ILE A 69 0.78 10.95 -4.31
CA ILE A 69 2.08 10.97 -3.64
C ILE A 69 1.84 11.16 -2.15
N ASP A 70 2.14 10.11 -1.38
CA ASP A 70 2.16 10.18 0.08
C ASP A 70 3.20 11.20 0.57
N ARG A 71 2.72 12.24 1.26
CA ARG A 71 3.53 13.33 1.82
C ARG A 71 3.92 13.10 3.28
N PHE A 72 3.36 12.10 3.94
CA PHE A 72 3.67 11.83 5.34
C PHE A 72 5.06 11.25 5.51
N ASN A 73 5.59 10.55 4.50
CA ASN A 73 6.96 10.01 4.51
C ASN A 73 7.19 9.08 5.73
N ASN A 74 6.21 8.25 6.08
CA ASN A 74 6.16 7.41 7.28
C ASN A 74 6.30 5.91 6.95
N GLY A 75 6.79 5.13 7.91
CA GLY A 75 6.98 3.68 7.76
C GLY A 75 8.39 3.30 7.31
N LEU A 76 8.78 2.06 7.62
CA LEU A 76 10.09 1.48 7.28
C LEU A 76 10.21 1.23 5.77
N TYR A 77 9.11 0.92 5.10
CA TYR A 77 9.06 0.58 3.68
C TYR A 77 8.15 1.53 2.89
N TYR A 78 8.41 1.61 1.58
CA TYR A 78 7.63 2.40 0.64
C TYR A 78 7.34 1.59 -0.62
N VAL A 79 6.07 1.55 -1.02
CA VAL A 79 5.70 1.23 -2.40
C VAL A 79 5.78 2.52 -3.22
N LYS A 80 6.49 2.48 -4.34
CA LYS A 80 6.57 3.58 -5.30
C LYS A 80 6.37 3.09 -6.73
N ILE A 81 5.60 3.85 -7.48
CA ILE A 81 5.30 3.58 -8.88
C ILE A 81 5.88 4.70 -9.72
N PHE A 82 6.69 4.33 -10.71
CA PHE A 82 7.29 5.27 -11.64
C PHE A 82 6.79 5.02 -13.06
N ASP A 83 6.56 6.10 -13.79
CA ASP A 83 6.43 6.06 -15.24
C ASP A 83 7.81 5.74 -15.86
N PRO A 84 7.96 4.62 -16.59
CA PRO A 84 9.26 4.23 -17.16
C PRO A 84 9.73 5.18 -18.27
N GLU A 85 8.81 5.84 -18.99
CA GLU A 85 9.17 6.74 -20.10
C GLU A 85 9.86 8.02 -19.57
N SER A 86 9.32 8.63 -18.52
CA SER A 86 9.85 9.88 -17.95
C SER A 86 10.70 9.71 -16.68
N GLY A 87 10.68 8.54 -16.05
CA GLY A 87 11.27 8.30 -14.74
C GLY A 87 10.53 8.97 -13.58
N ARG A 88 9.34 9.53 -13.84
CA ARG A 88 8.57 10.31 -12.87
C ARG A 88 7.87 9.42 -11.85
N LEU A 89 7.90 9.81 -10.58
CA LEU A 89 7.08 9.21 -9.53
C LEU A 89 5.60 9.59 -9.72
N VAL A 90 4.72 8.59 -9.81
CA VAL A 90 3.29 8.79 -10.10
C VAL A 90 2.37 8.28 -8.99
N TYR A 91 2.85 7.42 -8.11
CA TYR A 91 2.16 6.99 -6.88
C TYR A 91 3.17 6.57 -5.82
N SER A 92 2.88 6.85 -4.55
CA SER A 92 3.67 6.33 -3.43
C SER A 92 2.84 6.14 -2.16
N GLN A 93 3.16 5.09 -1.40
CA GLN A 93 2.52 4.79 -0.12
C GLN A 93 3.54 4.19 0.85
N GLY A 94 3.69 4.81 2.02
CA GLY A 94 4.51 4.27 3.11
C GLY A 94 3.80 3.21 3.94
N PHE A 95 4.55 2.24 4.46
CA PHE A 95 4.01 1.18 5.31
C PHE A 95 5.09 0.56 6.23
N ASN A 96 4.64 -0.24 7.18
CA ASN A 96 5.46 -1.18 7.94
C ASN A 96 4.97 -2.59 7.65
N SER A 97 5.85 -3.58 7.84
CA SER A 97 5.53 -4.97 7.61
C SER A 97 5.91 -5.84 8.80
N TYR A 98 5.25 -6.99 8.89
CA TYR A 98 5.56 -7.97 9.94
C TYR A 98 6.96 -8.57 9.76
N PHE A 99 7.47 -8.64 8.52
CA PHE A 99 8.88 -8.96 8.30
C PHE A 99 9.80 -7.90 8.93
N GLY A 100 9.49 -6.61 8.76
CA GLY A 100 10.25 -5.53 9.40
C GLY A 100 10.31 -5.64 10.93
N GLU A 101 9.23 -6.10 11.57
CA GLU A 101 9.22 -6.45 12.99
C GLU A 101 10.07 -7.69 13.28
N TYR A 102 9.90 -8.77 12.50
CA TYR A 102 10.65 -10.01 12.62
C TYR A 102 12.17 -9.80 12.57
N GLN A 103 12.68 -8.90 11.73
CA GLN A 103 14.11 -8.58 11.64
C GLN A 103 14.71 -8.15 12.99
N THR A 104 13.90 -7.61 13.91
CA THR A 104 14.35 -7.18 15.23
C THR A 104 14.31 -8.29 16.29
N SER A 105 13.84 -9.48 15.93
CA SER A 105 13.67 -10.61 16.84
C SER A 105 14.98 -11.39 17.09
N ASN A 106 15.05 -12.07 18.25
CA ASN A 106 16.18 -12.96 18.58
C ASN A 106 16.43 -14.07 17.54
N PRO A 107 15.41 -14.77 17.00
CA PRO A 107 15.60 -15.71 15.90
C PRO A 107 16.28 -15.10 14.68
N ALA A 108 15.83 -13.92 14.24
CA ALA A 108 16.40 -13.23 13.09
C ALA A 108 17.86 -12.81 13.35
N ALA A 109 18.16 -12.33 14.57
CA ALA A 109 19.53 -11.98 14.98
C ALA A 109 20.48 -13.19 14.98
N LYS A 110 19.95 -14.41 15.15
CA LYS A 110 20.68 -15.68 15.02
C LYS A 110 20.80 -16.17 13.56
N GLY A 111 20.38 -15.37 12.59
CA GLY A 111 20.47 -15.71 11.16
C GLY A 111 19.39 -16.68 10.68
N ILE A 112 18.32 -16.89 11.45
CA ILE A 112 17.18 -17.69 10.97
C ILE A 112 16.45 -16.87 9.92
N LYS A 113 16.34 -17.43 8.72
CA LYS A 113 15.57 -16.81 7.63
C LYS A 113 14.11 -17.23 7.70
N ARG A 114 13.22 -16.28 7.46
CA ARG A 114 11.78 -16.49 7.32
C ARG A 114 11.26 -15.81 6.06
N THR A 115 10.10 -16.27 5.64
CA THR A 115 9.37 -15.77 4.48
C THR A 115 8.02 -15.25 4.95
N TYR A 116 7.69 -14.04 4.54
CA TYR A 116 6.39 -13.42 4.79
C TYR A 116 5.73 -13.09 3.46
N HIS A 117 4.43 -13.36 3.36
CA HIS A 117 3.65 -13.03 2.19
C HIS A 117 2.98 -11.67 2.42
N GLU A 118 3.23 -10.73 1.51
CA GLU A 118 2.80 -9.34 1.61
C GLU A 118 2.12 -8.90 0.30
N SER A 119 1.29 -7.86 0.40
CA SER A 119 0.48 -7.37 -0.71
C SER A 119 0.61 -5.87 -0.84
N ALA A 120 1.16 -5.40 -1.96
CA ALA A 120 1.10 -4.00 -2.35
C ALA A 120 -0.20 -3.75 -3.14
N VAL A 121 -1.03 -2.82 -2.66
CA VAL A 121 -2.30 -2.47 -3.32
C VAL A 121 -2.18 -1.07 -3.91
N ILE A 122 -2.32 -0.97 -5.23
CA ILE A 122 -2.08 0.25 -6.00
C ILE A 122 -3.25 0.52 -6.95
N PRO A 123 -3.45 1.78 -7.40
CA PRO A 123 -4.35 2.04 -8.50
C PRO A 123 -3.84 1.36 -9.77
N CYS A 124 -4.74 0.75 -10.54
CA CYS A 124 -4.37 -0.03 -11.72
C CYS A 124 -3.81 0.91 -12.81
N PRO A 125 -2.58 0.69 -13.29
CA PRO A 125 -1.96 1.58 -14.27
C PRO A 125 -2.55 1.38 -15.67
N ARG A 126 -2.52 2.45 -16.48
CA ARG A 126 -2.94 2.44 -17.90
C ARG A 126 -1.89 1.91 -18.85
N LYS A 127 -0.61 2.01 -18.46
CA LYS A 127 0.56 1.59 -19.22
C LYS A 127 1.49 0.80 -18.31
N THR A 128 2.50 0.17 -18.89
CA THR A 128 3.59 -0.44 -18.13
C THR A 128 4.20 0.54 -17.14
N ILE A 129 4.35 0.09 -15.90
CA ILE A 129 4.97 0.86 -14.80
C ILE A 129 6.27 0.21 -14.35
N ARG A 130 7.09 0.99 -13.63
CA ARG A 130 8.15 0.46 -12.79
C ARG A 130 7.67 0.46 -11.34
N PHE A 131 7.39 -0.72 -10.82
CA PHE A 131 7.11 -0.95 -9.40
C PHE A 131 8.44 -0.98 -8.65
N SER A 132 8.52 -0.26 -7.53
CA SER A 132 9.67 -0.26 -6.63
C SER A 132 9.20 -0.40 -5.20
N LEU A 133 9.86 -1.31 -4.47
CA LEU A 133 9.79 -1.38 -3.03
C LEU A 133 11.09 -0.79 -2.47
N GLU A 134 10.96 0.24 -1.65
CA GLU A 134 12.09 0.93 -1.02
C GLU A 134 12.08 0.72 0.49
N LYS A 135 13.26 0.68 1.10
CA LYS A 135 13.47 0.55 2.55
C LYS A 135 14.20 1.77 3.09
N ARG A 136 13.85 2.22 4.30
CA ARG A 136 14.63 3.23 5.02
C ARG A 136 15.89 2.66 5.64
N ASP A 137 16.98 3.39 5.47
CA ASP A 137 18.17 3.21 6.28
C ASP A 137 18.03 3.87 7.67
N ARG A 138 19.07 3.72 8.49
CA ARG A 138 19.14 4.33 9.84
C ARG A 138 19.16 5.86 9.84
N LYS A 139 19.37 6.50 8.69
CA LYS A 139 19.31 7.96 8.48
C LYS A 139 17.95 8.39 7.92
N ASN A 140 16.95 7.49 7.92
CA ASN A 140 15.62 7.67 7.35
C ASN A 140 15.60 7.95 5.84
N LYS A 141 16.68 7.63 5.13
CA LYS A 141 16.73 7.74 3.67
C LYS A 141 16.22 6.46 3.04
N LEU A 142 15.34 6.61 2.05
CA LEU A 142 14.82 5.49 1.28
C LEU A 142 15.84 5.05 0.24
N HIS A 143 16.01 3.74 0.14
CA HIS A 143 16.83 3.07 -0.87
C HIS A 143 16.00 1.97 -1.53
N GLU A 144 16.19 1.77 -2.83
CA GLU A 144 15.53 0.69 -3.54
C GLU A 144 16.00 -0.67 -3.01
N LEU A 145 15.05 -1.46 -2.53
CA LEU A 145 15.25 -2.85 -2.12
C LEU A 145 14.93 -3.80 -3.28
N PHE A 146 13.89 -3.49 -4.05
CA PHE A 146 13.44 -4.31 -5.17
C PHE A 146 12.74 -3.45 -6.21
N SER A 147 12.88 -3.80 -7.49
CA SER A 147 12.04 -3.24 -8.54
C SER A 147 11.75 -4.22 -9.67
N CYS A 148 10.62 -4.03 -10.33
CA CYS A 148 10.26 -4.77 -11.54
C CYS A 148 9.40 -3.91 -12.47
N LYS A 149 9.29 -4.33 -13.73
CA LYS A 149 8.29 -3.79 -14.66
C LYS A 149 6.99 -4.57 -14.49
N VAL A 150 5.88 -3.86 -14.44
CA VAL A 150 4.54 -4.46 -14.43
C VAL A 150 3.79 -3.92 -15.64
N ASP A 151 3.45 -4.82 -16.56
CA ASP A 151 2.59 -4.53 -17.72
C ASP A 151 1.13 -4.86 -17.34
N PRO A 152 0.21 -3.87 -17.29
CA PRO A 152 -1.19 -4.11 -16.93
C PRO A 152 -1.93 -5.04 -17.91
N GLU A 153 -1.41 -5.25 -19.11
CA GLU A 153 -1.98 -6.15 -20.13
C GLU A 153 -1.37 -7.56 -20.09
N ASP A 154 -0.44 -7.84 -19.17
CA ASP A 154 0.15 -9.17 -19.05
C ASP A 154 -0.92 -10.25 -18.82
N ILE A 155 -0.87 -11.31 -19.62
CA ILE A 155 -1.84 -12.42 -19.59
C ILE A 155 -1.82 -13.18 -18.26
N ARG A 156 -0.73 -13.08 -17.49
CA ARG A 156 -0.56 -13.75 -16.19
C ARG A 156 -1.27 -13.02 -15.05
N ILE A 157 -1.70 -11.77 -15.26
CA ILE A 157 -2.47 -11.04 -14.26
C ILE A 157 -3.81 -11.73 -14.05
N ILE A 158 -4.07 -12.11 -12.81
CA ILE A 158 -5.30 -12.76 -12.40
C ILE A 158 -6.41 -11.71 -12.37
N ARG A 159 -7.32 -11.80 -13.33
CA ARG A 159 -8.43 -10.87 -13.51
C ARG A 159 -9.73 -11.52 -13.06
N GLY A 160 -10.58 -10.74 -12.41
CA GLY A 160 -11.94 -11.15 -12.09
C GLY A 160 -12.29 -10.93 -10.64
N ARG A 161 -13.60 -11.02 -10.36
CA ARG A 161 -14.11 -10.91 -9.00
C ARG A 161 -13.95 -12.26 -8.32
N VAL A 162 -13.22 -12.31 -7.21
CA VAL A 162 -13.26 -13.48 -6.30
C VAL A 162 -14.65 -13.49 -5.66
N LEU A 163 -15.59 -14.18 -6.30
CA LEU A 163 -16.97 -14.34 -5.82
C LEU A 163 -17.04 -15.52 -4.86
N ASP A 164 -16.69 -15.28 -3.60
CA ASP A 164 -16.96 -16.23 -2.54
C ASP A 164 -18.37 -15.97 -1.98
N ARG A 165 -19.32 -16.86 -2.31
CA ARG A 165 -20.73 -16.73 -1.88
C ARG A 165 -20.92 -16.90 -0.37
N SER A 166 -19.92 -17.45 0.33
CA SER A 166 -19.97 -17.55 1.79
C SER A 166 -19.71 -16.21 2.48
N VAL A 167 -19.05 -15.27 1.78
CA VAL A 167 -18.69 -13.96 2.32
C VAL A 167 -19.91 -13.05 2.37
N LYS A 168 -20.19 -12.52 3.55
CA LYS A 168 -21.25 -11.54 3.80
C LYS A 168 -20.62 -10.19 4.14
N VAL A 169 -20.95 -9.16 3.37
CA VAL A 169 -20.53 -7.79 3.66
C VAL A 169 -21.66 -7.06 4.41
N ILE A 170 -21.38 -6.60 5.62
CA ILE A 170 -22.32 -5.92 6.51
C ILE A 170 -21.93 -4.45 6.60
N LYS A 171 -22.86 -3.54 6.30
CA LYS A 171 -22.61 -2.10 6.44
C LYS A 171 -22.74 -1.70 7.90
N ALA A 172 -21.66 -1.20 8.51
CA ALA A 172 -21.67 -0.70 9.88
C ALA A 172 -21.87 0.82 9.93
N HIS A 173 -21.19 1.54 9.03
CA HIS A 173 -21.32 2.99 8.83
C HIS A 173 -20.96 3.31 7.38
N VAL A 174 -21.84 3.94 6.61
CA VAL A 174 -21.53 4.33 5.21
C VAL A 174 -22.01 5.75 5.01
N SER A 175 -21.09 6.65 4.66
CA SER A 175 -21.33 8.10 4.61
C SER A 175 -21.14 8.71 3.21
N GLY A 176 -20.74 7.92 2.21
CA GLY A 176 -20.70 8.39 0.82
C GLY A 176 -19.91 7.46 -0.10
N ASP A 177 -19.56 8.00 -1.26
CA ASP A 177 -18.80 7.31 -2.29
C ASP A 177 -17.37 6.97 -1.81
N PRO A 178 -16.86 5.74 -2.03
CA PRO A 178 -15.50 5.36 -1.63
C PRO A 178 -14.37 6.26 -2.17
N HIS A 179 -14.57 6.96 -3.28
CA HIS A 179 -13.57 7.90 -3.80
C HIS A 179 -13.48 9.20 -2.98
N GLU A 180 -14.45 9.46 -2.11
CA GLU A 180 -14.52 10.65 -1.25
C GLU A 180 -14.40 10.33 0.25
N LYS A 181 -14.29 9.04 0.61
CA LYS A 181 -14.28 8.56 2.00
C LYS A 181 -13.07 7.66 2.26
N VAL A 182 -12.72 7.51 3.53
CA VAL A 182 -11.82 6.47 4.00
C VAL A 182 -12.63 5.19 4.18
N ASP A 183 -12.35 4.16 3.38
CA ASP A 183 -12.99 2.85 3.49
C ASP A 183 -12.20 1.91 4.41
N ILE A 184 -12.85 1.45 5.48
CA ILE A 184 -12.34 0.50 6.47
C ILE A 184 -13.14 -0.81 6.36
N ALA A 185 -12.43 -1.91 6.17
CA ALA A 185 -12.99 -3.25 6.24
C ALA A 185 -12.60 -3.92 7.58
N ILE A 186 -13.59 -4.35 8.36
CA ILE A 186 -13.38 -5.15 9.58
C ILE A 186 -13.66 -6.60 9.21
N VAL A 187 -12.62 -7.42 9.15
CA VAL A 187 -12.72 -8.84 8.78
C VAL A 187 -13.03 -9.67 10.02
N GLY A 188 -14.05 -10.52 9.95
CA GLY A 188 -14.32 -11.49 11.00
C GLY A 188 -13.38 -12.69 10.87
N GLU A 189 -12.60 -12.94 11.92
CA GLU A 189 -11.71 -14.09 12.07
C GLU A 189 -12.14 -14.90 13.29
N GLY A 190 -12.18 -16.23 13.17
CA GLY A 190 -12.62 -17.12 14.24
C GLY A 190 -14.12 -17.10 14.55
N TYR A 191 -14.97 -16.62 13.63
CA TYR A 191 -16.43 -16.65 13.81
C TYR A 191 -17.04 -17.72 12.91
N THR A 192 -17.69 -18.71 13.50
CA THR A 192 -18.43 -19.73 12.74
C THR A 192 -19.71 -19.17 12.12
N ILE A 193 -20.35 -19.93 11.22
CA ILE A 193 -21.60 -19.52 10.56
C ILE A 193 -22.72 -19.18 11.56
N ASN A 194 -22.75 -19.85 12.71
CA ASN A 194 -23.74 -19.68 13.78
C ASN A 194 -23.46 -18.44 14.64
N GLU A 195 -22.26 -17.86 14.55
CA GLU A 195 -21.84 -16.68 15.31
C GLU A 195 -21.99 -15.37 14.53
N LEU A 196 -22.72 -15.37 13.42
CA LEU A 196 -22.98 -14.15 12.64
C LEU A 196 -23.61 -13.03 13.50
N SER A 197 -24.46 -13.36 14.48
CA SER A 197 -25.04 -12.35 15.39
C SER A 197 -23.96 -11.72 16.27
N LYS A 198 -23.10 -12.55 16.87
CA LYS A 198 -21.96 -12.11 17.69
C LYS A 198 -21.03 -11.20 16.88
N PHE A 199 -20.67 -11.59 15.66
CA PHE A 199 -19.87 -10.74 14.76
C PHE A 199 -20.53 -9.38 14.48
N LYS A 200 -21.86 -9.33 14.26
CA LYS A 200 -22.58 -8.06 14.06
C LYS A 200 -22.54 -7.17 15.30
N ASP A 201 -22.67 -7.75 16.48
CA ASP A 201 -22.60 -7.01 17.75
C ASP A 201 -21.19 -6.48 18.00
N ASP A 202 -20.16 -7.29 17.73
CA ASP A 202 -18.77 -6.88 17.82
C ASP A 202 -18.45 -5.77 16.80
N LEU A 203 -18.88 -5.91 15.55
CA LEU A 203 -18.76 -4.90 14.51
C LEU A 203 -19.39 -3.56 14.94
N LYS A 204 -20.58 -3.60 15.53
CA LYS A 204 -21.26 -2.41 16.07
C LYS A 204 -20.47 -1.79 17.22
N ARG A 205 -19.95 -2.61 18.15
CA ARG A 205 -19.14 -2.15 19.29
C ARG A 205 -17.84 -1.49 18.83
N PHE A 206 -17.12 -2.10 17.89
CA PHE A 206 -15.88 -1.54 17.32
C PHE A 206 -16.15 -0.22 16.61
N THR A 207 -17.16 -0.19 15.72
CA THR A 207 -17.55 1.03 14.99
C THR A 207 -17.92 2.16 15.95
N SER A 208 -18.67 1.87 17.01
CA SER A 208 -19.06 2.86 18.02
C SER A 208 -17.87 3.37 18.82
N THR A 209 -16.93 2.48 19.17
CA THR A 209 -15.70 2.85 19.88
C THR A 209 -14.79 3.72 19.02
N PHE A 210 -14.63 3.39 17.73
CA PHE A 210 -13.82 4.17 16.80
C PHE A 210 -14.29 5.63 16.72
N PHE A 211 -15.60 5.86 16.57
CA PHE A 211 -16.17 7.21 16.51
C PHE A 211 -16.41 7.86 17.88
N ARG A 212 -15.96 7.25 18.98
CA ARG A 212 -16.03 7.87 20.31
C ARG A 212 -14.94 8.92 20.53
N TYR A 213 -13.81 8.75 19.85
CA TYR A 213 -12.61 9.55 20.08
C TYR A 213 -12.41 10.59 18.98
N GLU A 214 -11.92 11.77 19.36
CA GLU A 214 -11.44 12.76 18.38
C GLU A 214 -10.10 12.33 17.77
N PRO A 215 -9.80 12.69 16.50
CA PRO A 215 -10.63 13.49 15.59
C PRO A 215 -11.71 12.67 14.84
N TYR A 216 -11.77 11.35 15.03
CA TYR A 216 -12.67 10.47 14.27
C TYR A 216 -14.15 10.78 14.53
N LYS A 217 -14.50 11.17 15.76
CA LYS A 217 -15.86 11.58 16.12
C LYS A 217 -16.32 12.78 15.27
N ALA A 218 -15.56 13.86 15.22
CA ALA A 218 -15.87 15.03 14.40
C ALA A 218 -15.83 14.72 12.89
N MET A 219 -14.99 13.76 12.47
CA MET A 219 -14.81 13.39 11.06
C MET A 219 -15.64 12.17 10.64
N LYS A 220 -16.68 11.79 11.39
CA LYS A 220 -17.44 10.57 11.13
C LYS A 220 -18.01 10.49 9.70
N ASP A 221 -18.35 11.62 9.10
CA ASP A 221 -18.85 11.74 7.71
C ASP A 221 -17.77 11.51 6.64
N LYS A 222 -16.50 11.30 7.03
CA LYS A 222 -15.38 11.00 6.14
C LYS A 222 -15.08 9.50 6.00
N PHE A 223 -15.83 8.64 6.68
CA PHE A 223 -15.53 7.21 6.75
C PHE A 223 -16.66 6.34 6.21
N ASN A 224 -16.27 5.24 5.59
CA ASN A 224 -17.10 4.07 5.35
C ASN A 224 -16.51 2.90 6.15
N ILE A 225 -17.30 2.25 7.01
CA ILE A 225 -16.92 1.06 7.77
C ILE A 225 -17.86 -0.08 7.42
N LYS A 226 -17.29 -1.18 6.93
CA LYS A 226 -18.00 -2.39 6.54
C LYS A 226 -17.38 -3.59 7.27
N GLY A 227 -18.19 -4.47 7.80
CA GLY A 227 -17.77 -5.79 8.25
C GLY A 227 -17.72 -6.77 7.08
N VAL A 228 -16.68 -7.59 7.00
CA VAL A 228 -16.52 -8.68 6.04
C VAL A 228 -16.54 -9.98 6.83
N PHE A 229 -17.67 -10.67 6.80
CA PHE A 229 -17.87 -11.93 7.49
C PHE A 229 -17.63 -13.08 6.52
N LYS A 230 -16.56 -13.83 6.73
CA LYS A 230 -16.35 -15.15 6.14
C LYS A 230 -16.41 -16.17 7.26
N PRO A 231 -17.31 -17.16 7.23
CA PRO A 231 -17.37 -18.16 8.30
C PRO A 231 -16.04 -18.91 8.44
N SER A 232 -15.49 -18.91 9.64
CA SER A 232 -14.41 -19.83 10.03
C SER A 232 -14.99 -21.22 10.26
N GLN A 233 -14.15 -22.25 10.10
CA GLN A 233 -14.54 -23.63 10.39
C GLN A 233 -14.72 -23.86 11.90
N GLU A 234 -13.87 -23.20 12.69
CA GLU A 234 -13.85 -23.29 14.14
C GLU A 234 -14.07 -21.92 14.77
N SER A 235 -14.52 -21.93 16.03
CA SER A 235 -14.74 -20.73 16.82
C SER A 235 -13.46 -20.37 17.58
N GLY A 236 -13.05 -19.12 17.51
CA GLY A 236 -11.84 -18.61 18.16
C GLY A 236 -10.63 -18.58 17.22
N THR A 237 -9.48 -18.28 17.79
CA THR A 237 -8.20 -18.19 17.10
C THR A 237 -7.19 -19.07 17.81
N ASP A 238 -6.23 -19.61 17.08
CA ASP A 238 -5.16 -20.44 17.62
C ASP A 238 -4.41 -19.74 18.77
N GLU A 239 -4.16 -20.49 19.85
CA GLU A 239 -3.32 -20.08 20.97
C GLU A 239 -2.15 -21.07 21.13
N PRO A 240 -1.05 -20.92 20.37
CA PRO A 240 0.04 -21.91 20.31
C PRO A 240 0.67 -22.25 21.66
N ARG A 241 0.65 -21.34 22.64
CA ARG A 241 1.17 -21.59 23.99
C ARG A 241 0.25 -22.44 24.86
N ALA A 242 -1.06 -22.38 24.59
CA ALA A 242 -2.07 -23.21 25.25
C ALA A 242 -2.29 -24.53 24.50
N ASN A 243 -1.67 -24.70 23.32
CA ASN A 243 -1.79 -25.89 22.46
C ASN A 243 -3.26 -26.15 22.07
N ILE A 244 -4.01 -25.07 21.84
CA ILE A 244 -5.38 -25.04 21.35
C ILE A 244 -5.50 -24.01 20.23
#